data_AF-A0A2D9Z4T9-F1
#
_entry.id   AF-A0A2D9Z4T9-F1
#
_cell.length_a   1.000
_cell.length_b   1.000
_cell.length_c   1.000
_cell.angle_alpha   90.00
_cell.angle_beta   90.00
_cell.angle_gamma   90.00
#
_symmetry.space_group_name_H-M   'P 1'
#
loop_
_entity.id
_entity.type
_entity.pdbx_description
1 polymer ?
#
loop_
_entity_poly.entity_id
_entity_poly.type
_entity_poly.pdbx_seq_one_letter_code
_entity_poly.pdbx_strand_id
1 'polypeptide(L)' 'MSTTWVLIPWSLMKHRSMKYSELLEELQSLSPQQLQQTVTLYSIKDDEFMAAFQGDFTDEDEQVLCPDHYVITF' A
#
# COMPACT_ATOMS: atom_id res chain seq x y z
N MET A 1 7.63 12.00 -20.32
CA MET A 1 8.87 11.81 -19.55
C MET A 1 8.83 10.41 -18.97
N SER A 2 9.85 9.59 -19.22
CA SER A 2 9.92 8.24 -18.67
C SER A 2 10.18 8.37 -17.17
N THR A 3 9.19 8.02 -16.35
CA THR A 3 9.38 7.89 -14.91
C THR A 3 10.19 6.61 -14.72
N THR A 4 11.51 6.72 -14.82
CA THR A 4 12.42 5.69 -14.36
C THR A 4 12.17 5.60 -12.86
N TRP A 5 11.35 4.63 -12.44
CA TRP A 5 11.32 4.18 -11.06
C TRP A 5 12.73 3.72 -10.77
N VAL A 6 13.57 4.63 -10.26
CA VAL A 6 14.83 4.26 -9.63
C VAL A 6 14.37 3.33 -8.53
N LEU A 7 14.56 2.02 -8.73
CA LEU A 7 14.32 0.98 -7.75
C LEU A 7 15.07 1.42 -6.50
N ILE A 8 14.37 2.10 -5.58
CA ILE A 8 14.94 2.47 -4.30
C ILE A 8 15.37 1.13 -3.70
N PRO A 9 16.67 0.92 -3.44
CA PRO A 9 17.16 -0.36 -2.97
C PRO A 9 16.32 -0.79 -1.79
N TRP A 10 15.68 -1.96 -1.88
CA TRP A 10 14.78 -2.48 -0.85
C TRP A 10 15.45 -2.44 0.55
N SER A 11 16.78 -2.56 0.58
CA SER A 11 17.61 -2.49 1.79
C SER A 11 17.49 -1.17 2.55
N LEU A 12 17.14 -0.08 1.86
CA LEU A 12 16.94 1.25 2.45
C LEU A 12 15.50 1.44 2.97
N MET A 13 14.53 0.62 2.54
CA MET A 13 13.13 0.72 2.94
C MET A 13 12.72 -0.32 4.01
N LYS A 14 13.59 -1.27 4.34
CA LYS A 14 13.33 -2.40 5.27
C LYS A 14 12.77 -2.03 6.65
N HIS A 15 12.89 -0.77 7.06
CA HIS A 15 12.44 -0.27 8.36
C HIS A 15 11.46 0.90 8.27
N ARG A 16 11.01 1.27 7.06
CA ARG A 16 10.12 2.40 6.86
C ARG A 16 8.72 1.90 6.51
N SER A 17 7.85 1.84 7.50
CA SER A 17 6.40 1.66 7.32
C SER A 17 5.76 3.02 7.11
N MET A 18 4.93 3.15 6.08
CA MET A 18 4.07 4.31 5.86
C MET A 18 2.86 4.23 6.80
N LYS A 19 2.48 5.35 7.42
CA LYS A 19 1.21 5.48 8.16
C LYS A 19 0.05 5.75 7.21
N TYR A 20 -1.18 5.41 7.60
CA TYR A 20 -2.36 5.73 6.79
C TYR A 20 -2.56 7.21 6.51
N SER A 21 -2.10 8.11 7.40
CA SER A 21 -2.11 9.55 7.14
C SER A 21 -1.20 9.94 5.98
N GLU A 22 -0.01 9.33 5.88
CA GLU A 22 0.93 9.58 4.79
C GLU A 22 0.40 8.97 3.48
N LEU A 23 -0.24 7.79 3.53
CA LEU A 23 -0.91 7.20 2.37
C LEU A 23 -2.04 8.11 1.84
N LEU A 24 -2.82 8.71 2.74
CA LEU A 24 -3.87 9.65 2.37
C LEU A 24 -3.30 10.87 1.63
N GLU A 25 -2.19 11.43 2.11
CA GLU A 25 -1.51 12.56 1.46
C GLU A 25 -1.05 12.20 0.04
N GLU A 26 -0.46 11.02 -0.15
CA GLU A 26 -0.06 10.52 -1.47
C GLU A 26 -1.26 10.38 -2.41
N LEU A 27 -2.36 9.78 -1.95
CA LEU A 27 -3.58 9.61 -2.73
C LEU A 27 -4.22 10.96 -3.10
N GLN A 28 -4.23 11.93 -2.19
CA GLN A 28 -4.76 13.28 -2.45
C GLN A 28 -3.92 14.07 -3.46
N SER A 29 -2.65 13.72 -3.63
CA SER A 29 -1.78 14.37 -4.63
C SER A 29 -2.03 13.89 -6.06
N LEU A 30 -2.76 12.77 -6.24
CA LEU A 30 -3.03 12.18 -7.54
C LEU A 30 -4.08 12.98 -8.33
N SER A 31 -3.93 12.99 -9.65
CA SER A 31 -4.95 13.56 -10.54
C SER A 31 -6.24 12.73 -10.54
N PRO A 32 -7.39 13.32 -10.90
CA PRO A 32 -8.64 12.58 -11.02
C PRO A 32 -8.56 11.35 -11.93
N GLN A 33 -7.76 11.41 -13.01
CA GLN A 33 -7.56 10.29 -13.93
C GLN A 33 -6.75 9.16 -13.29
N GLN A 34 -5.75 9.48 -12.47
CA GLN A 34 -4.96 8.48 -11.75
C GLN A 34 -5.77 7.79 -10.64
N LEU A 35 -6.66 8.53 -9.97
CA LEU A 35 -7.58 7.98 -8.96
C LEU A 35 -8.61 6.99 -9.52
N GLN A 36 -8.77 6.91 -10.84
CA GLN A 36 -9.62 5.92 -11.51
C GLN A 36 -8.88 4.63 -11.88
N GLN A 37 -7.56 4.54 -11.61
CA GLN A 37 -6.78 3.34 -11.87
C GLN A 37 -7.01 2.29 -10.77
N THR A 38 -6.80 1.02 -11.11
CA THR A 38 -6.86 -0.08 -10.13
C THR A 38 -5.78 0.09 -9.06
N VAL A 39 -6.18 0.07 -7.78
CA VAL A 39 -5.25 0.10 -6.65
C VAL A 39 -4.34 -1.12 -6.76
N THR A 40 -3.03 -0.86 -6.85
CA THR A 40 -2.01 -1.90 -7.07
C THR A 40 -0.95 -1.79 -5.98
N LEU A 41 -0.76 -2.86 -5.22
CA LEU A 41 0.27 -3.00 -4.20
C LEU A 41 1.41 -3.85 -4.76
N TYR A 42 2.64 -3.52 -4.41
CA TYR A 42 3.80 -4.32 -4.79
C TYR A 42 4.17 -5.27 -3.65
N SER A 43 4.03 -6.58 -3.87
CA SER A 43 4.47 -7.61 -2.92
C SER A 43 5.98 -7.78 -3.03
N ILE A 44 6.71 -7.32 -2.01
CA ILE A 44 8.16 -7.49 -1.94
C ILE A 44 8.55 -8.98 -1.85
N LYS A 45 7.71 -9.80 -1.20
CA LYS A 45 7.97 -11.22 -1.00
C LYS A 45 7.93 -11.98 -2.34
N ASP A 46 6.95 -11.65 -3.17
CA ASP A 46 6.67 -12.37 -4.41
C ASP A 46 7.26 -11.65 -5.65
N ASP A 47 7.83 -10.45 -5.46
CA ASP A 47 8.39 -9.60 -6.53
C ASP A 47 7.37 -9.27 -7.64
N GLU A 48 6.10 -9.09 -7.25
CA GLU A 48 4.98 -8.93 -8.18
C GLU A 48 4.04 -7.79 -7.77
N PHE A 49 3.36 -7.23 -8.76
CA PHE A 49 2.29 -6.23 -8.57
C PHE A 49 0.95 -6.95 -8.42
N MET A 50 0.32 -6.76 -7.26
CA MET A 50 -0.95 -7.35 -6.88
C MET A 50 -2.04 -6.28 -6.83
N ALA A 51 -3.21 -6.57 -7.40
CA ALA A 51 -4.36 -5.68 -7.28
C ALA A 51 -4.95 -5.80 -5.87
N ALA A 52 -5.27 -4.66 -5.24
CA ALA A 52 -6.03 -4.68 -3.99
C ALA A 52 -7.51 -4.98 -4.26
N PHE A 53 -8.10 -5.85 -3.45
CA PHE A 53 -9.49 -6.29 -3.60
C PHE A 53 -10.43 -5.59 -2.62
N GLN A 54 -9.98 -5.39 -1.38
CA GLN A 54 -10.81 -4.87 -0.30
C GLN A 54 -9.94 -4.18 0.75
N GLY A 55 -10.50 -3.16 1.40
CA GLY A 55 -9.97 -2.64 2.65
C GLY A 55 -10.97 -2.91 3.76
N ASP A 56 -10.49 -3.35 4.91
CA ASP A 56 -11.32 -3.71 6.07
C ASP A 56 -10.58 -3.44 7.38
N PHE A 57 -11.24 -3.65 8.51
CA PHE A 57 -10.61 -3.62 9.83
C PHE A 57 -10.44 -5.04 10.36
N THR A 58 -9.33 -5.29 11.05
CA THR A 58 -9.15 -6.54 11.79
C THR A 58 -10.15 -6.63 12.93
N ASP A 59 -10.81 -7.78 13.08
CA ASP A 59 -11.69 -8.06 14.22
C ASP A 59 -10.91 -8.63 15.42
N GLU A 60 -11.59 -8.75 16.56
CA GLU A 60 -10.99 -9.28 17.80
C GLU A 60 -10.70 -10.79 17.73
N ASP A 61 -11.29 -11.49 16.76
CA ASP A 61 -11.28 -12.96 16.66
C ASP A 61 -10.17 -13.48 15.72
N GLU A 62 -9.64 -12.63 14.82
CA GLU A 62 -8.61 -13.00 13.83
C GLU A 62 -7.27 -12.23 14.00
N GLN A 63 -6.41 -12.74 14.88
CA GLN A 63 -4.93 -12.80 14.80
C GLN A 63 -4.04 -11.51 14.82
N VAL A 64 -2.99 -11.59 15.66
CA VAL A 64 -1.65 -10.90 15.69
C VAL A 64 -1.62 -9.36 15.71
N LEU A 65 -2.57 -8.68 15.09
CA LEU A 65 -2.68 -7.23 15.04
C LEU A 65 -3.64 -6.72 16.12
N CYS A 66 -3.51 -5.45 16.50
CA CYS A 66 -4.46 -4.82 17.41
C CYS A 66 -5.85 -4.79 16.76
N PRO A 67 -6.94 -4.98 17.52
CA PRO A 67 -8.30 -4.73 17.04
C PRO A 67 -8.41 -3.32 16.42
N ASP A 68 -9.33 -3.16 15.45
CA ASP A 68 -9.52 -1.92 14.69
C ASP A 68 -8.31 -1.47 13.86
N HIS A 69 -7.39 -2.37 13.51
CA HIS A 69 -6.34 -2.06 12.55
C HIS A 69 -6.90 -2.14 11.13
N TYR A 70 -6.89 -1.03 10.40
CA TYR A 70 -7.25 -1.04 8.98
C TYR A 70 -6.22 -1.86 8.19
N VAL A 71 -6.69 -2.68 7.26
CA VAL A 71 -5.90 -3.54 6.39
C VAL A 71 -6.39 -3.44 4.96
N ILE A 72 -5.50 -3.70 4.00
CA ILE A 72 -5.82 -3.80 2.58
C ILE A 72 -5.47 -5.21 2.11
N THR A 73 -6.46 -5.95 1.65
CA THR A 73 -6.32 -7.31 1.12
C THR A 73 -6.00 -7.27 -0.37
N PHE A 74 -5.03 -8.09 -0.79
CA PHE A 74 -4.52 -8.21 -2.16
C PHE A 74 -4.20 -9.66 -2.53
#